data_AF-A0A430QA45-F1
#
_entry.id   AF-A0A430QA45-F1
#
_cell.length_a   1.000
_cell.length_b   1.000
_cell.length_c   1.000
_cell.angle_alpha   90.00
_cell.angle_beta   90.00
_cell.angle_gamma   90.00
#
_symmetry.space_group_name_H-M   'P 1'
#
loop_
_entity.id
_entity.type
_entity.pdbx_description
1 polymer ?
#
loop_
_entity_poly.entity_id
_entity_poly.type
_entity_poly.pdbx_seq_one_letter_code
_entity_poly.pdbx_strand_id
1 'polypeptide(L)'
;MIHLFTHVNKQLIHHQQSIVIHQIRNKKYYRHWWIPYHLNDYQTITQSKLNSYDQWNQEWLNSNLPIELKYFDISHLPSHLNKRIKPTKEFFQLIYSKEKTEDYQRCLFGQYGLQCGINPSLLFMNEHEIIYEKTKENLLENSILEIVHRNKEQENKTRLNNETLMLKIKKNLNKMPELLKKFHNQEEKQLSMNNMKKDKMKMFMEEARDRFGFYPSKKDPKFIKLIHESDEQNKLE
;
A
#
# COMPACT_ATOMS: atom_id res chain seq x y z
N MET A 1 91.60 -31.20 -17.50
CA MET A 1 90.92 -29.97 -17.01
C MET A 1 89.72 -29.65 -17.89
N ILE A 2 88.61 -30.37 -17.77
CA ILE A 2 87.33 -30.03 -18.46
C ILE A 2 86.11 -30.08 -17.51
N HIS A 3 86.27 -30.48 -16.24
CA HIS A 3 85.10 -30.88 -15.42
C HIS A 3 84.60 -29.88 -14.35
N LEU A 4 84.81 -28.57 -14.51
CA LEU A 4 84.37 -27.58 -13.49
C LEU A 4 83.42 -26.49 -13.97
N PHE A 5 82.92 -26.54 -15.22
CA PHE A 5 82.01 -25.51 -15.74
C PHE A 5 80.55 -25.92 -15.94
N THR A 6 80.16 -27.14 -15.56
CA THR A 6 78.77 -27.61 -15.76
C THR A 6 77.90 -27.54 -14.51
N HIS A 7 78.42 -27.13 -13.34
CA HIS A 7 77.64 -27.15 -12.09
C HIS A 7 77.01 -25.81 -11.69
N VAL A 8 77.37 -24.69 -12.32
CA VAL A 8 76.80 -23.37 -11.95
C VAL A 8 75.47 -23.08 -12.69
N ASN A 9 75.24 -23.68 -13.86
CA ASN A 9 74.05 -23.38 -14.66
C ASN A 9 72.79 -24.17 -14.29
N LYS A 10 72.81 -25.02 -13.25
CA LYS A 10 71.62 -25.76 -12.79
C LYS A 10 70.91 -25.17 -11.57
N GLN A 11 71.48 -24.15 -10.91
CA GLN A 11 70.81 -23.48 -9.78
C GLN A 11 70.05 -22.20 -10.17
N LEU A 12 70.20 -21.71 -11.40
CA LEU A 12 69.46 -20.53 -11.89
C LEU A 12 68.12 -20.87 -12.59
N ILE A 13 67.63 -22.10 -12.46
CA ILE A 13 66.35 -22.52 -13.07
C ILE A 13 65.18 -22.50 -12.06
N HIS A 14 65.44 -22.39 -10.75
CA HIS A 14 64.38 -22.45 -9.72
C HIS A 14 63.95 -21.10 -9.12
N HIS A 15 64.44 -19.98 -9.64
CA HIS A 15 63.94 -18.66 -9.28
C HIS A 15 63.49 -17.90 -10.53
N GLN A 16 62.48 -18.43 -11.22
CA GLN A 16 61.47 -17.56 -11.83
C GLN A 16 60.61 -16.97 -10.70
N GLN A 17 61.26 -16.16 -9.87
CA GLN A 17 60.57 -15.25 -8.98
C GLN A 17 59.74 -14.33 -9.87
N SER A 18 58.46 -14.25 -9.54
CA SER A 18 57.54 -13.22 -10.00
C SER A 18 58.27 -11.90 -10.11
N ILE A 19 58.54 -11.46 -11.34
CA ILE A 19 58.86 -10.08 -11.62
C ILE A 19 57.55 -9.33 -11.37
N VAL A 20 57.30 -9.00 -10.10
CA VAL A 20 56.33 -7.99 -9.75
C VAL A 20 56.89 -6.70 -10.31
N ILE A 21 56.44 -6.36 -11.53
CA ILE A 21 56.65 -5.05 -12.13
C ILE A 21 55.91 -4.08 -11.22
N HIS A 22 56.56 -3.64 -10.15
CA HIS A 22 56.13 -2.47 -9.41
C HIS A 22 56.28 -1.32 -10.39
N GLN A 23 55.15 -0.77 -10.85
CA GLN A 23 55.17 0.49 -11.55
C GLN A 23 55.81 1.52 -10.61
N ILE A 24 57.06 1.86 -10.88
CA ILE A 24 57.72 2.99 -10.22
C ILE A 24 56.86 4.21 -10.54
N ARG A 25 56.12 4.70 -9.54
CA ARG A 25 55.27 5.89 -9.64
C ARG A 25 56.17 7.10 -9.82
N ASN A 26 56.65 7.31 -11.04
CA ASN A 26 57.24 8.58 -11.44
C ASN A 26 56.12 9.62 -11.31
N LYS A 27 56.31 10.64 -10.46
CA LYS A 27 55.41 11.79 -10.37
C LYS A 27 55.26 12.38 -11.77
N LYS A 28 54.15 12.10 -12.45
CA LYS A 28 53.79 12.77 -13.70
C LYS A 28 53.60 14.25 -13.36
N TYR A 29 54.56 15.09 -13.74
CA TYR A 29 54.38 16.53 -13.69
C TYR A 29 53.32 16.92 -14.71
N TYR A 30 52.09 17.16 -14.24
CA TYR A 30 51.02 17.64 -15.11
C TYR A 30 51.25 19.13 -15.38
N ARG A 31 51.54 19.45 -16.65
CA ARG A 31 51.85 20.81 -17.12
C ARG A 31 50.73 21.81 -16.84
N HIS A 32 49.51 21.39 -16.48
CA HIS A 32 48.36 22.26 -16.25
C HIS A 32 47.73 22.07 -14.86
N TRP A 33 48.50 21.57 -13.88
CA TRP A 33 48.02 21.16 -12.54
C TRP A 33 47.16 22.21 -11.80
N TRP A 34 47.27 23.49 -12.15
CA TRP A 34 46.56 24.62 -11.56
C TRP A 34 45.14 24.86 -12.14
N ILE A 35 44.77 24.23 -13.25
CA ILE A 35 43.44 24.42 -13.83
C ILE A 35 42.42 23.64 -12.97
N PRO A 36 41.36 24.27 -12.42
CA PRO A 36 40.36 23.54 -11.67
C PRO A 36 39.75 22.42 -12.52
N TYR A 37 39.66 21.20 -11.98
CA TYR A 37 39.03 20.03 -12.64
C TYR A 37 39.70 19.51 -13.93
N HIS A 38 40.92 19.93 -14.26
CA HIS A 38 41.62 19.42 -15.45
C HIS A 38 42.22 18.02 -15.28
N LEU A 39 42.39 17.54 -14.04
CA LEU A 39 42.80 16.17 -13.76
C LEU A 39 41.55 15.32 -13.61
N ASN A 40 41.50 14.23 -14.35
CA ASN A 40 40.50 13.20 -14.13
C ASN A 40 40.84 12.42 -12.85
N ASP A 41 39.85 11.75 -12.24
CA ASP A 41 40.05 10.97 -11.01
C ASP A 41 41.14 9.87 -11.13
N TYR A 42 41.36 9.38 -12.34
CA TYR A 42 42.49 8.50 -12.69
C TYR A 42 43.87 9.16 -12.47
N GLN A 43 43.96 10.46 -12.78
CA GLN A 43 45.19 11.24 -12.69
C GLN A 43 45.43 11.77 -11.27
N THR A 44 44.41 11.76 -10.39
CA THR A 44 44.47 12.22 -8.99
C THR A 44 44.77 11.11 -7.97
N ILE A 45 45.41 10.02 -8.41
CA ILE A 45 46.10 9.00 -7.57
C ILE A 45 45.18 7.92 -6.95
N THR A 46 43.85 8.08 -6.97
CA THR A 46 42.93 7.14 -6.30
C THR A 46 42.58 5.89 -7.13
N GLN A 47 42.65 5.96 -8.47
CA GLN A 47 42.28 4.85 -9.36
C GLN A 47 43.44 4.42 -10.27
N SER A 48 43.62 3.10 -10.43
CA SER A 48 44.68 2.52 -11.26
C SER A 48 44.35 2.48 -12.76
N LYS A 49 43.09 2.78 -13.14
CA LYS A 49 42.57 2.88 -14.52
C LYS A 49 41.48 3.96 -14.58
N LEU A 50 41.24 4.54 -15.76
CA LEU A 50 40.10 5.43 -16.01
C LEU A 50 38.78 4.67 -15.81
N ASN A 51 37.75 5.35 -15.31
CA ASN A 51 36.39 4.85 -15.36
C ASN A 51 35.98 4.62 -16.82
N SER A 52 35.09 3.64 -17.07
CA SER A 52 34.65 3.28 -18.42
C SER A 52 34.04 4.47 -19.16
N TYR A 53 33.31 5.35 -18.45
CA TYR A 53 32.72 6.55 -19.04
C TYR A 53 33.74 7.67 -19.29
N ASP A 54 34.77 7.80 -18.46
CA ASP A 54 35.81 8.82 -18.66
C ASP A 54 36.73 8.47 -19.83
N GLN A 55 37.08 7.19 -19.94
CA GLN A 55 37.79 6.66 -21.10
C GLN A 55 36.96 6.90 -22.37
N TRP A 56 35.66 6.58 -22.30
CA TRP A 56 34.73 6.80 -23.41
C TRP A 56 34.64 8.26 -23.83
N ASN A 57 34.52 9.19 -22.88
CA ASN A 57 34.48 10.62 -23.15
C ASN A 57 35.79 11.12 -23.80
N GLN A 58 36.93 10.59 -23.40
CA GLN A 58 38.21 10.92 -24.05
C GLN A 58 38.25 10.41 -25.50
N GLU A 59 37.82 9.17 -25.73
CA GLU A 59 37.73 8.58 -27.08
C GLU A 59 36.79 9.42 -27.97
N TRP A 60 35.67 9.91 -27.44
CA TRP A 60 34.76 10.82 -28.14
C TRP A 60 35.33 12.20 -28.44
N LEU A 61 36.05 12.80 -27.49
CA LEU A 61 36.70 14.10 -27.69
C LEU A 61 37.78 14.00 -28.76
N ASN A 62 38.45 12.85 -28.84
CA ASN A 62 39.48 12.57 -29.84
C ASN A 62 38.92 12.12 -31.20
N SER A 63 37.61 11.91 -31.32
CA SER A 63 36.99 11.49 -32.58
C SER A 63 36.93 12.64 -33.60
N ASN A 64 37.34 12.35 -34.83
CA ASN A 64 37.32 13.30 -35.96
C ASN A 64 35.94 13.41 -36.63
N LEU A 65 34.88 12.90 -36.00
CA LEU A 65 33.53 12.91 -36.56
C LEU A 65 32.88 14.31 -36.41
N PRO A 66 32.07 14.75 -37.39
CA PRO A 66 31.18 15.91 -37.24
C PRO A 66 30.27 15.73 -36.02
N ILE A 67 30.02 16.82 -35.28
CA ILE A 67 29.29 16.81 -34.01
C ILE A 67 27.89 16.19 -34.17
N GLU A 68 27.25 16.43 -35.30
CA GLU A 68 25.91 15.94 -35.63
C GLU A 68 25.87 14.40 -35.77
N LEU A 69 26.94 13.82 -36.30
CA LEU A 69 27.03 12.37 -36.50
C LEU A 69 27.50 11.63 -35.25
N LYS A 70 28.08 12.34 -34.27
CA LYS A 70 28.56 11.74 -33.02
C LYS A 70 27.43 11.04 -32.27
N TYR A 71 26.22 11.60 -32.24
CA TYR A 71 25.10 10.98 -31.52
C TYR A 71 24.62 9.65 -32.12
N PHE A 72 24.89 9.40 -33.40
CA PHE A 72 24.48 8.18 -34.10
C PHE A 72 25.58 7.12 -34.16
N ASP A 73 26.81 7.46 -33.76
CA ASP A 73 27.92 6.53 -33.83
C ASP A 73 27.96 5.58 -32.61
N ILE A 74 27.74 4.29 -32.91
CA ILE A 74 27.69 3.19 -31.95
C ILE A 74 29.09 2.56 -31.78
N SER A 75 30.03 2.84 -32.69
CA SER A 75 31.35 2.18 -32.71
C SER A 75 32.17 2.44 -31.46
N HIS A 76 32.01 3.62 -30.86
CA HIS A 76 32.74 4.02 -29.67
C HIS A 76 32.04 3.67 -28.36
N LEU A 77 30.95 2.90 -28.32
CA LEU A 77 30.26 2.63 -27.04
C LEU A 77 31.21 2.16 -25.91
N PRO A 78 30.92 2.49 -24.64
CA PRO A 78 31.68 2.01 -23.50
C PRO A 78 31.83 0.49 -23.52
N SER A 79 32.98 -0.01 -23.09
CA SER A 79 33.32 -1.44 -23.18
C SER A 79 32.27 -2.38 -22.57
N HIS A 80 31.62 -1.99 -21.48
CA HIS A 80 30.58 -2.79 -20.83
C HIS A 80 29.26 -2.83 -21.62
N LEU A 81 28.93 -1.78 -22.39
CA LEU A 81 27.76 -1.77 -23.27
C LEU A 81 28.03 -2.59 -24.53
N ASN A 82 29.24 -2.48 -25.11
CA ASN A 82 29.65 -3.31 -26.22
C ASN A 82 29.59 -4.81 -25.89
N LYS A 83 30.01 -5.19 -24.67
CA LYS A 83 29.87 -6.56 -24.16
C LYS A 83 28.43 -7.04 -24.05
N ARG A 84 27.45 -6.14 -23.84
CA ARG A 84 26.03 -6.51 -23.83
C ARG A 84 25.48 -6.71 -25.23
N ILE A 85 25.83 -5.83 -26.18
CA ILE A 85 25.33 -5.94 -27.57
C ILE A 85 25.89 -7.20 -28.24
N LYS A 86 27.16 -7.51 -28.01
CA LYS A 86 27.85 -8.68 -28.56
C LYS A 86 28.45 -9.51 -27.42
N PRO A 87 27.63 -10.31 -26.72
CA PRO A 87 28.10 -11.03 -25.55
C PRO A 87 29.01 -12.18 -25.95
N THR A 88 30.20 -12.19 -25.36
CA THR A 88 31.16 -13.29 -25.46
C THR A 88 30.86 -14.35 -24.40
N LYS A 89 31.49 -15.52 -24.50
CA LYS A 89 31.34 -16.58 -23.48
C LYS A 89 31.76 -16.12 -22.08
N GLU A 90 32.73 -15.21 -21.99
CA GLU A 90 33.19 -14.63 -20.72
C GLU A 90 32.11 -13.74 -20.07
N PHE A 91 31.26 -13.09 -20.87
CA PHE A 91 30.18 -12.23 -20.35
C PHE A 91 29.15 -13.04 -19.54
N PHE A 92 28.91 -14.29 -19.91
CA PHE A 92 27.97 -15.17 -19.22
C PHE A 92 28.58 -15.89 -18.00
N GLN A 93 29.85 -15.67 -17.69
CA GLN A 93 30.45 -16.24 -16.49
C GLN A 93 29.87 -15.56 -15.25
N LEU A 94 29.29 -16.36 -14.36
CA LEU A 94 28.67 -15.89 -13.12
C LEU A 94 29.77 -15.65 -12.08
N ILE A 95 30.07 -14.39 -11.79
CA ILE A 95 31.13 -13.98 -10.87
C ILE A 95 30.56 -13.78 -9.47
N TYR A 96 29.39 -13.15 -9.38
CA TYR A 96 28.76 -12.79 -8.11
C TYR A 96 27.75 -13.84 -7.64
N SER A 97 27.55 -13.94 -6.32
CA SER A 97 26.56 -14.86 -5.73
C SER A 97 25.14 -14.58 -6.23
N LYS A 98 24.79 -13.32 -6.42
CA LYS A 98 23.48 -12.89 -6.94
C LYS A 98 23.22 -13.32 -8.38
N GLU A 99 24.28 -13.56 -9.16
CA GLU A 99 24.15 -14.02 -10.55
C GLU A 99 23.91 -15.53 -10.63
N LYS A 100 24.18 -16.25 -9.53
CA LYS A 100 23.92 -17.68 -9.42
C LYS A 100 22.46 -18.01 -9.14
N THR A 101 21.62 -17.02 -8.86
CA THR A 101 20.19 -17.25 -8.63
C THR A 101 19.49 -17.66 -9.92
N GLU A 102 18.46 -18.48 -9.80
CA GLU A 102 17.69 -18.94 -10.95
C GLU A 102 17.02 -17.76 -11.66
N ASP A 103 16.47 -16.79 -10.92
CA ASP A 103 15.84 -15.59 -11.49
C ASP A 103 16.79 -14.80 -12.40
N TYR A 104 18.06 -14.65 -12.00
CA TYR A 104 19.04 -13.95 -12.83
C TYR A 104 19.34 -14.73 -14.11
N GLN A 105 19.47 -16.05 -14.00
CA GLN A 105 19.69 -16.94 -15.15
C GLN A 105 18.49 -16.94 -16.11
N ARG A 106 17.25 -16.96 -15.58
CA ARG A 106 16.01 -16.84 -16.35
C ARG A 106 15.96 -15.50 -17.09
N CYS A 107 16.37 -14.41 -16.43
CA CYS A 107 16.46 -13.08 -17.04
C CYS A 107 17.52 -13.02 -18.17
N LEU A 108 18.71 -13.59 -17.93
CA LEU A 108 19.76 -13.70 -18.94
C LEU A 108 19.27 -14.46 -20.17
N PHE A 109 18.61 -15.62 -19.96
CA PHE A 109 18.02 -16.39 -21.03
C PHE A 109 16.96 -15.59 -21.79
N GLY A 110 16.11 -14.82 -21.10
CA GLY A 110 15.13 -13.95 -21.75
C GLY A 110 15.76 -12.88 -22.66
N GLN A 111 16.93 -12.37 -22.30
CA GLN A 111 17.62 -11.33 -23.07
C GLN A 111 18.44 -11.85 -24.25
N TYR A 112 19.20 -12.94 -24.05
CA TYR A 112 20.16 -13.43 -25.05
C TYR A 112 19.85 -14.85 -25.57
N GLY A 113 18.78 -15.47 -25.07
CA GLY A 113 18.33 -16.80 -25.50
C GLY A 113 19.38 -17.88 -25.24
N LEU A 114 19.53 -18.76 -26.23
CA LEU A 114 20.45 -19.90 -26.17
C LEU A 114 21.94 -19.51 -26.16
N GLN A 115 22.27 -18.26 -26.51
CA GLN A 115 23.65 -17.79 -26.50
C GLN A 115 24.27 -17.80 -25.09
N CYS A 116 23.44 -17.69 -24.05
CA CYS A 116 23.84 -17.78 -22.64
C CYS A 116 24.39 -19.16 -22.25
N GLY A 117 24.04 -20.23 -22.97
CA GLY A 117 24.37 -21.60 -22.58
C GLY A 117 23.63 -22.12 -21.34
N ILE A 118 22.56 -21.44 -20.91
CA ILE A 118 21.71 -21.85 -19.79
C ILE A 118 20.75 -22.94 -20.26
N ASN A 119 20.56 -23.97 -19.43
CA ASN A 119 19.62 -25.05 -19.72
C ASN A 119 18.18 -24.51 -19.72
N PRO A 120 17.40 -24.66 -20.82
CA PRO A 120 16.00 -24.21 -20.88
C PRO A 120 15.08 -24.83 -19.82
N SER A 121 15.44 -25.99 -19.26
CA SER A 121 14.66 -26.61 -18.16
C SER A 121 14.59 -25.72 -16.91
N LEU A 122 15.59 -24.87 -16.69
CA LEU A 122 15.66 -23.97 -15.53
C LEU A 122 14.69 -22.78 -15.62
N LEU A 123 14.05 -22.60 -16.79
CA LEU A 123 13.03 -21.58 -16.99
C LEU A 123 11.69 -21.94 -16.34
N PHE A 124 11.47 -23.24 -16.12
CA PHE A 124 10.27 -23.74 -15.49
C PHE A 124 10.42 -23.78 -13.99
N MET A 125 9.28 -23.73 -13.30
CA MET A 125 9.23 -23.81 -11.85
C MET A 125 9.75 -25.15 -11.36
N ASN A 126 10.49 -25.12 -10.27
CA ASN A 126 10.93 -26.33 -9.58
C ASN A 126 9.75 -27.04 -8.93
N GLU A 127 9.88 -28.34 -8.66
CA GLU A 127 8.82 -29.13 -8.00
C GLU A 127 8.38 -28.52 -6.66
N HIS A 128 9.33 -28.02 -5.87
CA HIS A 128 9.04 -27.33 -4.61
C HIS A 128 8.24 -26.03 -4.81
N GLU A 129 8.55 -25.25 -5.85
CA GLU A 129 7.84 -24.02 -6.20
C GLU A 129 6.41 -24.33 -6.65
N ILE A 130 6.25 -25.40 -7.44
CA ILE A 130 4.93 -25.89 -7.89
C ILE A 130 4.08 -26.29 -6.68
N ILE A 131 4.64 -27.01 -5.71
CA ILE A 131 3.92 -27.39 -4.50
C ILE A 131 3.53 -26.14 -3.71
N TYR A 132 4.47 -25.20 -3.51
CA TYR A 132 4.23 -23.97 -2.78
C TYR A 132 3.10 -23.13 -3.41
N GLU A 133 3.16 -22.89 -4.72
CA GLU A 133 2.12 -22.12 -5.43
C GLU A 133 0.77 -22.85 -5.36
N LYS A 134 0.72 -24.17 -5.56
CA LYS A 134 -0.53 -24.93 -5.38
C LYS A 134 -1.12 -24.82 -3.98
N THR A 135 -0.27 -24.88 -2.94
CA THR A 135 -0.76 -24.72 -1.55
C THR A 135 -1.27 -23.32 -1.28
N LYS A 136 -0.62 -22.31 -1.88
CA LYS A 136 -0.98 -20.91 -1.75
C LYS A 136 -2.29 -20.62 -2.47
N GLU A 137 -2.45 -21.09 -3.69
CA GLU A 137 -3.70 -21.01 -4.47
C GLU A 137 -4.85 -21.66 -3.71
N ASN A 138 -4.68 -22.90 -3.24
CA ASN A 138 -5.72 -23.61 -2.48
C ASN A 138 -6.10 -22.93 -1.15
N LEU A 139 -5.19 -22.17 -0.53
CA LEU A 139 -5.45 -21.48 0.74
C LEU A 139 -6.13 -20.12 0.52
N LEU A 140 -5.72 -19.38 -0.50
CA LEU A 140 -6.19 -18.01 -0.75
C LEU A 140 -7.43 -17.96 -1.63
N GLU A 141 -7.53 -18.87 -2.60
CA GLU A 141 -8.57 -18.88 -3.61
C GLU A 141 -9.60 -19.96 -3.28
N ASN A 142 -10.87 -19.56 -3.20
CA ASN A 142 -11.95 -20.53 -3.04
C ASN A 142 -12.29 -21.13 -4.41
N SER A 143 -12.72 -22.39 -4.41
CA SER A 143 -13.24 -23.00 -5.63
C SER A 143 -14.47 -22.24 -6.14
N ILE A 144 -14.59 -22.11 -7.46
CA ILE A 144 -15.75 -21.47 -8.12
C ILE A 144 -17.06 -22.09 -7.62
N LEU A 145 -17.09 -23.41 -7.44
CA LEU A 145 -18.27 -24.14 -6.95
C LEU A 145 -18.66 -23.71 -5.54
N GLU A 146 -17.69 -23.50 -4.66
CA GLU A 146 -17.93 -23.05 -3.29
C GLU A 146 -18.47 -21.62 -3.25
N ILE A 147 -17.95 -20.75 -4.12
CA ILE A 147 -18.44 -19.37 -4.25
C ILE A 147 -19.89 -19.36 -4.73
N VAL A 148 -20.21 -20.15 -5.76
CA VAL A 148 -21.59 -20.28 -6.27
C VAL A 148 -22.53 -20.82 -5.20
N HIS A 149 -22.12 -21.84 -4.45
CA HIS A 149 -22.91 -22.40 -3.37
C HIS A 149 -23.17 -21.38 -2.26
N ARG A 150 -22.12 -20.69 -1.80
CA ARG A 150 -22.18 -19.66 -0.77
C ARG A 150 -23.12 -18.51 -1.17
N ASN A 151 -23.03 -18.06 -2.42
CA ASN A 151 -23.91 -17.01 -2.94
C ASN A 151 -25.37 -17.44 -2.95
N LYS A 152 -25.64 -18.68 -3.40
CA LYS A 152 -27.00 -19.25 -3.39
C LYS A 152 -27.57 -19.38 -1.97
N GLU A 153 -26.75 -19.79 -1.01
CA GLU A 153 -27.16 -19.83 0.40
C GLU A 153 -27.48 -18.43 0.95
N GLN A 154 -26.65 -17.44 0.63
CA GLN A 154 -26.86 -16.06 1.07
C GLN A 154 -28.12 -15.46 0.45
N GLU A 155 -28.37 -15.72 -0.83
CA GLU A 155 -29.61 -15.32 -1.51
C GLU A 155 -30.84 -15.97 -0.86
N ASN A 156 -30.79 -17.27 -0.56
CA ASN A 156 -31.88 -17.94 0.13
C ASN A 156 -32.13 -17.37 1.54
N LYS A 157 -31.07 -17.09 2.31
CA LYS A 157 -31.16 -16.49 3.65
C LYS A 157 -31.77 -15.09 3.58
N THR A 158 -31.32 -14.26 2.65
CA THR A 158 -31.86 -12.91 2.46
C THR A 158 -33.32 -12.94 2.03
N ARG A 159 -33.70 -13.85 1.11
CA ARG A 159 -35.09 -14.06 0.71
C ARG A 159 -35.97 -14.44 1.90
N LEU A 160 -35.56 -15.40 2.71
CA LEU A 160 -36.30 -15.83 3.90
C LEU A 160 -36.44 -14.70 4.93
N ASN A 161 -35.38 -13.93 5.16
CA ASN A 161 -35.42 -12.77 6.06
C ASN A 161 -36.40 -11.70 5.56
N ASN A 162 -36.43 -11.46 4.24
CA ASN A 162 -37.36 -10.51 3.65
C ASN A 162 -38.81 -10.99 3.75
N GLU A 163 -39.07 -12.26 3.48
CA GLU A 163 -40.41 -12.86 3.63
C GLU A 163 -40.92 -12.77 5.07
N THR A 164 -40.07 -13.10 6.05
CA THR A 164 -40.43 -13.01 7.48
C THR A 164 -40.68 -11.57 7.92
N LEU A 165 -39.87 -10.62 7.44
CA LEU A 165 -40.06 -9.18 7.67
C LEU A 165 -41.40 -8.70 7.10
N MET A 166 -41.71 -9.07 5.84
CA MET A 166 -42.96 -8.70 5.19
C MET A 166 -44.19 -9.25 5.93
N LEU A 167 -44.11 -10.50 6.41
CA LEU A 167 -45.17 -11.09 7.23
C LEU A 167 -45.36 -10.32 8.55
N LYS A 168 -44.27 -9.90 9.19
CA LYS A 168 -44.32 -9.09 10.42
C LYS A 168 -44.94 -7.72 10.17
N ILE A 169 -44.53 -7.04 9.10
CA ILE A 169 -45.09 -5.75 8.69
C ILE A 169 -46.59 -5.88 8.42
N LYS A 170 -47.01 -6.90 7.67
CA LYS A 170 -48.44 -7.16 7.39
C LYS A 170 -49.25 -7.36 8.68
N LYS A 171 -48.74 -8.14 9.63
CA LYS A 171 -49.39 -8.33 10.94
C LYS A 171 -49.52 -7.01 11.72
N ASN A 172 -48.50 -6.15 11.67
CA ASN A 172 -48.52 -4.86 12.35
C ASN A 172 -49.49 -3.88 11.67
N LEU A 173 -49.50 -3.84 10.33
CA LEU A 173 -50.44 -3.01 9.56
C LEU A 173 -51.89 -3.41 9.83
N ASN A 174 -52.19 -4.72 9.95
CA ASN A 174 -53.52 -5.18 10.31
C ASN A 174 -53.96 -4.72 11.72
N LYS A 175 -53.02 -4.56 12.67
CA LYS A 175 -53.31 -4.06 14.03
C LYS A 175 -53.37 -2.53 14.12
N MET A 176 -52.83 -1.83 13.13
CA MET A 176 -52.72 -0.37 13.11
C MET A 176 -54.07 0.36 13.28
N PRO A 177 -55.17 -0.04 12.61
CA PRO A 177 -56.45 0.67 12.73
C PRO A 177 -57.01 0.68 14.15
N GLU A 178 -56.85 -0.44 14.89
CA GLU A 178 -57.29 -0.53 16.29
C GLU A 178 -56.46 0.38 17.20
N LEU A 179 -55.15 0.44 16.96
CA LEU A 179 -54.25 1.33 17.71
C LEU A 179 -54.56 2.80 17.46
N LEU A 180 -54.83 3.18 16.20
CA LEU A 180 -55.22 4.54 15.84
C LEU A 180 -56.54 4.94 16.51
N LYS A 181 -57.55 4.05 16.52
CA LYS A 181 -58.79 4.30 17.25
C LYS A 181 -58.56 4.54 18.74
N LYS A 182 -57.72 3.71 19.38
CA LYS A 182 -57.36 3.89 20.80
C LYS A 182 -56.66 5.22 21.04
N PHE A 183 -55.75 5.61 20.15
CA PHE A 183 -55.03 6.87 20.24
C PHE A 183 -55.97 8.07 20.15
N HIS A 184 -56.83 8.13 19.11
CA HIS A 184 -57.78 9.24 18.95
C HIS A 184 -58.78 9.31 20.13
N ASN A 185 -59.29 8.17 20.61
CA ASN A 185 -60.15 8.15 21.78
C ASN A 185 -59.44 8.68 23.04
N GLN A 186 -58.14 8.41 23.19
CA GLN A 186 -57.35 8.94 24.31
C GLN A 186 -57.10 10.44 24.17
N GLU A 187 -56.84 10.90 22.95
CA GLU A 187 -56.67 12.31 22.62
C GLU A 187 -57.95 13.12 22.91
N GLU A 188 -59.11 12.63 22.46
CA GLU A 188 -60.42 13.22 22.75
C GLU A 188 -60.71 13.28 24.26
N LYS A 189 -60.41 12.20 25.00
CA LYS A 189 -60.55 12.19 26.46
C LYS A 189 -59.64 13.19 27.15
N GLN A 190 -58.40 13.36 26.67
CA GLN A 190 -57.50 14.36 27.23
C GLN A 190 -57.99 15.78 26.93
N LEU A 191 -58.49 16.03 25.72
CA LEU A 191 -59.07 17.32 25.35
C LEU A 191 -60.30 17.65 26.19
N SER A 192 -61.22 16.69 26.39
CA SER A 192 -62.42 16.90 27.21
C SER A 192 -62.06 17.16 28.68
N MET A 193 -61.13 16.39 29.26
CA MET A 193 -60.64 16.61 30.62
C MET A 193 -59.95 17.97 30.78
N ASN A 194 -59.19 18.42 29.77
CA ASN A 194 -58.55 19.73 29.78
C ASN A 194 -59.58 20.86 29.68
N ASN A 195 -60.63 20.71 28.86
CA ASN A 195 -61.71 21.68 28.77
C ASN A 195 -62.49 21.76 30.09
N MET A 196 -62.88 20.63 30.67
CA MET A 196 -63.53 20.60 32.00
C MET A 196 -62.67 21.26 33.08
N LYS A 197 -61.34 21.04 33.08
CA LYS A 197 -60.44 21.73 34.01
C LYS A 197 -60.40 23.24 33.78
N LYS A 198 -60.40 23.69 32.53
CA LYS A 198 -60.46 25.12 32.19
C LYS A 198 -61.77 25.74 32.66
N ASP A 199 -62.89 25.08 32.43
CA ASP A 199 -64.22 25.56 32.82
C ASP A 199 -64.36 25.62 34.35
N LYS A 200 -63.95 24.55 35.07
CA LYS A 200 -63.89 24.56 36.54
C LYS A 200 -63.00 25.69 37.07
N MET A 201 -61.80 25.86 36.48
CA MET A 201 -60.90 26.94 36.86
C MET A 201 -61.52 28.31 36.59
N LYS A 202 -62.30 28.48 35.52
CA LYS A 202 -63.00 29.73 35.23
C LYS A 202 -64.09 30.00 36.28
N MET A 203 -64.88 28.99 36.66
CA MET A 203 -65.88 29.11 37.73
C MET A 203 -65.22 29.51 39.06
N PHE A 204 -64.13 28.85 39.46
CA PHE A 204 -63.40 29.21 40.68
C PHE A 204 -62.83 30.63 40.66
N MET A 205 -62.40 31.11 39.48
CA MET A 205 -61.93 32.49 39.34
C MET A 205 -63.05 33.52 39.48
N GLU A 206 -64.27 33.19 39.04
CA GLU A 206 -65.46 34.02 39.23
C GLU A 206 -65.89 34.04 40.71
N GLU A 207 -65.95 32.89 41.37
CA GLU A 207 -66.26 32.81 42.81
C GLU A 207 -65.23 33.56 43.67
N ALA A 208 -63.95 33.43 43.34
CA ALA A 208 -62.89 34.17 44.02
C ALA A 208 -63.00 35.69 43.79
N ARG A 209 -63.46 36.11 42.60
CA ARG A 209 -63.75 37.53 42.34
C ARG A 209 -64.90 38.03 43.21
N ASP A 210 -65.95 37.24 43.38
CA ASP A 210 -67.10 37.61 44.22
C ASP A 210 -66.72 37.71 45.71
N ARG A 211 -65.85 36.82 46.21
CA ARG A 211 -65.33 36.88 47.60
C ARG A 211 -64.33 38.02 47.84
N PHE A 212 -63.39 38.25 46.91
CA PHE A 212 -62.26 39.17 47.13
C PHE A 212 -62.41 40.54 46.45
N GLY A 213 -63.36 40.70 45.52
CA GLY A 213 -63.62 41.95 44.78
C GLY A 213 -62.71 42.20 43.57
N PHE A 214 -61.72 41.33 43.32
CA PHE A 214 -60.80 41.40 42.17
C PHE A 214 -60.37 39.99 41.73
N TYR A 215 -59.75 39.85 40.55
CA TYR A 215 -59.23 38.55 40.08
C TYR A 215 -57.87 38.23 40.73
N PRO A 216 -57.78 37.23 41.62
CA PRO A 216 -56.51 36.84 42.22
C PRO A 216 -55.63 36.05 41.23
N SER A 217 -54.32 36.04 41.48
CA SER A 217 -53.39 35.21 40.72
C SER A 217 -53.49 33.74 41.15
N LYS A 218 -53.27 32.82 40.20
CA LYS A 218 -53.30 31.37 40.46
C LYS A 218 -52.32 30.90 41.53
N LYS A 219 -51.26 31.69 41.79
CA LYS A 219 -50.21 31.37 42.77
C LYS A 219 -50.47 31.99 44.14
N ASP A 220 -51.55 32.76 44.30
CA ASP A 220 -51.80 33.47 45.55
C ASP A 220 -52.25 32.51 46.66
N PRO A 221 -51.67 32.61 47.87
CA PRO A 221 -51.97 31.69 48.97
C PRO A 221 -53.44 31.77 49.42
N LYS A 222 -54.10 32.92 49.21
CA LYS A 222 -55.53 33.10 49.50
C LYS A 222 -56.42 32.33 48.53
N PHE A 223 -56.05 32.28 47.25
CA PHE A 223 -56.78 31.54 46.22
C PHE A 223 -56.61 30.02 46.41
N ILE A 224 -55.41 29.57 46.77
CA ILE A 224 -55.14 28.16 47.09
C ILE A 224 -55.97 27.68 48.29
N LYS A 225 -56.11 28.51 49.34
CA LYS A 225 -56.98 28.20 50.49
C LYS A 225 -58.45 28.08 50.10
N LEU A 226 -58.93 28.93 49.20
CA LEU A 226 -60.32 28.90 48.71
C LEU A 226 -60.60 27.63 47.89
N ILE A 227 -59.68 27.22 47.02
CA ILE A 227 -59.79 25.94 46.29
C ILE A 227 -59.84 24.77 47.28
N HIS A 228 -58.96 24.77 48.28
CA HIS A 228 -58.95 23.71 49.29
C HIS A 228 -60.23 23.69 50.14
N GLU A 229 -60.79 24.85 50.50
CA GLU A 229 -62.06 24.95 51.23
C GLU A 229 -63.22 24.35 50.41
N SER A 230 -63.28 24.67 49.11
CA SER A 230 -64.29 24.13 48.19
C SER A 230 -64.13 22.62 47.93
N ASP A 231 -62.89 22.14 47.77
CA ASP A 231 -62.60 20.72 47.59
C ASP A 231 -62.96 19.89 48.84
N GLU A 232 -62.80 20.44 50.05
CA GLU A 232 -63.20 19.78 51.29
C GLU A 232 -64.73 19.77 51.48
N GLN A 233 -65.42 20.83 51.08
CA GLN A 233 -66.89 20.87 51.06
C GLN A 233 -67.48 19.83 50.10
N ASN A 234 -66.95 19.74 48.87
CA ASN A 234 -67.39 18.75 47.87
C ASN A 234 -67.08 17.29 48.22
N LYS A 235 -66.23 17.02 49.22
CA LYS A 235 -65.94 15.65 49.72
C LYS A 235 -66.81 15.24 50.90
N LEU A 236 -67.37 16.22 51.62
CA LEU A 236 -68.20 16.00 52.81
C LEU A 236 -69.69 15.84 52.44
N GLU A 237 -70.10 16.36 51.29
CA GLU A 237 -71.34 16.03 50.59
C GLU A 237 -71.23 14.75 49.77
#